data_AF-A0A8B9KEU0-F1
#
_entry.id   AF-A0A8B9KEU0-F1
#
_cell.length_a   1.000
_cell.length_b   1.000
_cell.length_c   1.000
_cell.angle_alpha   90.00
_cell.angle_beta   90.00
_cell.angle_gamma   90.00
#
_symmetry.space_group_name_H-M   'P 1'
#
loop_
_entity.id
_entity.type
_entity.pdbx_description
1 polymer ?
#
loop_
_entity_poly.entity_id
_entity_poly.type
_entity_poly.pdbx_seq_one_letter_code
_entity_poly.pdbx_strand_id
1 'polypeptide(L)'
;MASQAPFTDSDTADEAVRATCDDASTCKRFATSKGYWTDPYIQYFVRQTGERKAPEINRGYYARVHGVNHLLDAFLKKTQCDCQVVNFGAGLDTTFWRLKTENTLPKKYFEVDFPMIVARKIHHIKTKPPLSKPLIETHSADSLLLDGHSLDSDRYCIIGADLRDISSLEDKLRKFQINTELPTLFMSECVLVYMTPEQSSKLVHWAADTFHTAMFINYEQVNMGDRFGQIMIENLQRRQCNLAGVDVCQSLDSQKERFLSTGWESVNALDMMGVYSLLPQDDISRIERLEFLDEKELLHQLLQHYSICWAVKDSLSLDPVFIAIYILGFIFI
;
A
#
# COMPACT_ATOMS: atom_id res chain seq x y z
N MET A 1 11.52 15.45 -38.56
CA MET A 1 10.76 15.86 -37.36
C MET A 1 9.71 14.80 -37.14
N ALA A 2 9.92 13.88 -36.20
CA ALA A 2 8.93 12.85 -35.87
C ALA A 2 7.80 13.54 -35.10
N SER A 3 6.62 13.66 -35.73
CA SER A 3 5.40 14.09 -35.06
C SER A 3 5.10 13.08 -33.96
N GLN A 4 5.21 13.50 -32.69
CA GLN A 4 4.70 12.71 -31.57
C GLN A 4 3.22 12.44 -31.83
N ALA A 5 2.83 11.17 -31.79
CA ALA A 5 1.43 10.79 -31.84
C ALA A 5 0.69 11.48 -30.69
N PRO A 6 -0.53 12.00 -30.90
CA PRO A 6 -1.32 12.55 -29.81
C PRO A 6 -1.57 11.45 -28.77
N PHE A 7 -1.40 11.80 -27.49
CA PHE A 7 -1.64 10.89 -26.37
C PHE A 7 -3.07 10.36 -26.39
N THR A 8 -3.25 9.08 -26.09
CA THR A 8 -4.60 8.51 -25.92
C THR A 8 -5.22 8.99 -24.61
N ASP A 9 -6.55 8.96 -24.49
CA ASP A 9 -7.25 9.27 -23.23
C ASP A 9 -6.78 8.36 -22.08
N SER A 10 -6.39 7.12 -22.39
CA SER A 10 -5.77 6.20 -21.42
C SER A 10 -4.39 6.63 -20.96
N ASP A 11 -3.53 7.16 -21.84
CA ASP A 11 -2.20 7.62 -21.46
C ASP A 11 -2.25 8.81 -20.51
N THR A 12 -3.22 9.71 -20.73
CA THR A 12 -3.48 10.89 -19.89
C THR A 12 -4.02 10.47 -18.51
N ALA A 13 -4.96 9.52 -18.47
CA ALA A 13 -5.46 8.97 -17.22
C ALA A 13 -4.34 8.28 -16.42
N ASP A 14 -3.48 7.50 -17.09
CA ASP A 14 -2.35 6.84 -16.45
C ASP A 14 -1.31 7.85 -15.94
N GLU A 15 -1.11 8.99 -16.61
CA GLU A 15 -0.22 10.05 -16.12
C GLU A 15 -0.72 10.64 -14.80
N ALA A 16 -2.01 10.95 -14.70
CA ALA A 16 -2.61 11.42 -13.46
C ALA A 16 -2.54 10.37 -12.35
N VAL A 17 -2.77 9.08 -12.67
CA VAL A 17 -2.60 7.99 -11.69
C VAL A 17 -1.15 7.91 -11.22
N ARG A 18 -0.16 7.99 -12.11
CA ARG A 18 1.27 8.00 -11.72
C ARG A 18 1.62 9.20 -10.84
N ALA A 19 1.00 10.36 -11.04
CA ALA A 19 1.21 11.55 -10.21
C ALA A 19 0.75 11.37 -8.76
N THR A 20 -0.22 10.48 -8.49
CA THR A 20 -0.67 10.19 -7.11
C THR A 20 0.44 9.60 -6.22
N CYS A 21 1.45 8.98 -6.83
CA CYS A 21 2.66 8.54 -6.14
C CYS A 21 3.37 9.71 -5.44
N ASP A 22 3.47 10.87 -6.10
CA ASP A 22 4.13 12.06 -5.57
C ASP A 22 3.31 12.73 -4.47
N ASP A 23 1.98 12.77 -4.62
CA ASP A 23 1.06 13.27 -3.61
C ASP A 23 1.15 12.46 -2.31
N ALA A 24 1.08 11.12 -2.41
CA ALA A 24 1.16 10.23 -1.27
C ALA A 24 2.53 10.34 -0.56
N SER A 25 3.60 10.33 -1.35
CA SER A 25 4.96 10.39 -0.82
C SER A 25 5.27 11.74 -0.17
N THR A 26 4.76 12.85 -0.71
CA THR A 26 4.90 14.18 -0.11
C THR A 26 4.14 14.30 1.20
N CYS A 27 2.91 13.75 1.27
CA CYS A 27 2.14 13.72 2.52
C CYS A 27 2.82 12.87 3.59
N LYS A 28 3.28 11.65 3.25
CA LYS A 28 4.05 10.78 4.15
C LYS A 28 5.35 11.48 4.62
N ARG A 29 6.07 12.16 3.71
CA ARG A 29 7.29 12.92 4.06
C ARG A 29 7.00 14.10 4.99
N PHE A 30 5.90 14.81 4.78
CA PHE A 30 5.53 15.93 5.63
C PHE A 30 5.15 15.46 7.04
N ALA A 31 4.32 14.42 7.15
CA ALA A 31 3.90 13.88 8.44
C ALA A 31 5.08 13.30 9.26
N THR A 32 6.03 12.60 8.61
CA THR A 32 7.26 12.13 9.27
C THR A 32 8.13 13.30 9.76
N SER A 33 8.21 14.40 9.00
CA SER A 33 8.94 15.59 9.43
C SER A 33 8.32 16.29 10.67
N LYS A 34 7.03 16.04 10.91
CA LYS A 34 6.29 16.50 12.10
C LYS A 34 6.35 15.52 13.27
N GLY A 35 6.93 14.34 13.09
CA GLY A 35 7.07 13.33 14.15
C GLY A 35 5.85 12.42 14.33
N TYR A 36 4.94 12.33 13.35
CA TYR A 36 3.82 11.39 13.46
C TYR A 36 4.31 9.93 13.55
N TRP A 37 5.29 9.55 12.73
CA TRP A 37 6.07 8.32 12.85
C TRP A 37 7.50 8.55 12.38
N THR A 38 8.38 7.59 12.66
CA THR A 38 9.78 7.64 12.25
C THR A 38 9.98 6.91 10.93
N ASP A 39 10.51 7.61 9.93
CA ASP A 39 10.95 7.03 8.67
C ASP A 39 12.23 7.75 8.21
N PRO A 40 13.42 7.15 8.40
CA PRO A 40 14.67 7.76 8.00
C PRO A 40 14.96 7.62 6.49
N TYR A 41 14.12 6.88 5.74
CA TYR A 41 14.38 6.51 4.35
C TYR A 41 13.60 7.36 3.35
N ILE A 42 12.38 7.78 3.67
CA ILE A 42 11.50 8.53 2.74
C ILE A 42 12.13 9.82 2.20
N GLN A 43 13.05 10.42 2.96
CA GLN A 43 13.81 11.59 2.55
C GLN A 43 14.71 11.40 1.33
N TYR A 44 15.10 10.16 1.04
CA TYR A 44 15.93 9.83 -0.12
C TYR A 44 15.12 9.72 -1.41
N PHE A 45 13.80 9.54 -1.28
CA PHE A 45 12.86 9.43 -2.39
C PHE A 45 12.16 10.76 -2.70
N VAL A 46 11.76 11.51 -1.66
CA VAL A 46 11.00 12.75 -1.83
C VAL A 46 11.62 13.89 -1.02
N ARG A 47 11.77 15.03 -1.70
CA ARG A 47 12.24 16.27 -1.07
C ARG A 47 11.13 16.83 -0.19
N GLN A 48 11.52 17.41 0.94
CA GLN A 48 10.56 18.17 1.74
C GLN A 48 10.17 19.44 0.98
N THR A 49 8.89 19.53 0.63
CA THR A 49 8.31 20.77 0.10
C THR A 49 7.98 21.68 1.29
N GLY A 50 8.09 23.01 1.10
CA GLY A 50 7.68 23.99 2.11
C GLY A 50 6.16 24.11 2.26
N GLU A 51 5.39 23.36 1.46
CA GLU A 51 3.94 23.34 1.48
C GLU A 51 3.45 22.59 2.73
N ARG A 52 2.62 23.26 3.53
CA ARG A 52 2.03 22.66 4.73
C ARG A 52 0.89 21.73 4.34
N LYS A 53 0.78 20.58 5.02
CA LYS A 53 -0.42 19.74 4.99
C LYS A 53 -1.25 19.99 6.25
N ALA A 54 -2.57 19.96 6.10
CA ALA A 54 -3.49 20.21 7.20
C ALA A 54 -3.41 19.07 8.25
N PRO A 55 -3.62 19.35 9.55
CA PRO A 55 -3.43 18.36 10.62
C PRO A 55 -4.26 17.09 10.45
N GLU A 56 -5.50 17.20 9.96
CA GLU A 56 -6.39 16.07 9.69
C GLU A 56 -5.85 15.14 8.58
N ILE A 57 -5.13 15.71 7.60
CA ILE A 57 -4.43 14.93 6.57
C ILE A 57 -3.29 14.14 7.20
N ASN A 58 -2.48 14.76 8.06
CA ASN A 58 -1.35 14.09 8.70
C ASN A 58 -1.82 12.98 9.65
N ARG A 59 -2.88 13.24 10.43
CA ARG A 59 -3.53 12.23 11.30
C ARG A 59 -4.12 11.08 10.49
N GLY A 60 -4.75 11.37 9.35
CA GLY A 60 -5.24 10.35 8.42
C GLY A 60 -4.13 9.48 7.86
N TYR A 61 -3.02 10.08 7.39
CA TYR A 61 -1.86 9.32 6.93
C TYR A 61 -1.20 8.49 8.04
N TYR A 62 -1.16 9.02 9.27
CA TYR A 62 -0.65 8.27 10.41
C TYR A 62 -1.52 7.03 10.70
N ALA A 63 -2.85 7.17 10.76
CA ALA A 63 -3.75 6.04 10.95
C ALA A 63 -3.64 5.00 9.81
N ARG A 64 -3.52 5.48 8.56
CA ARG A 64 -3.27 4.66 7.37
C ARG A 64 -2.01 3.82 7.49
N VAL A 65 -0.87 4.47 7.76
CA VAL A 65 0.44 3.80 7.88
C VAL A 65 0.44 2.82 9.06
N HIS A 66 -0.10 3.23 10.21
CA HIS A 66 -0.14 2.38 11.40
C HIS A 66 -1.06 1.15 11.18
N GLY A 67 -2.23 1.34 10.57
CA GLY A 67 -3.17 0.24 10.29
C GLY A 67 -2.58 -0.81 9.35
N VAL A 68 -1.98 -0.39 8.23
CA VAL A 68 -1.34 -1.31 7.28
C VAL A 68 -0.15 -2.03 7.92
N ASN A 69 0.71 -1.30 8.63
CA ASN A 69 1.87 -1.90 9.31
C ASN A 69 1.44 -2.89 10.39
N HIS A 70 0.39 -2.60 11.14
CA HIS A 70 -0.12 -3.53 12.16
C HIS A 70 -0.51 -4.89 11.57
N LEU A 71 -1.22 -4.89 10.45
CA LEU A 71 -1.63 -6.12 9.76
C LEU A 71 -0.44 -6.86 9.14
N LEU A 72 0.48 -6.14 8.51
CA LEU A 72 1.73 -6.69 7.97
C LEU A 72 2.57 -7.35 9.07
N ASP A 73 2.80 -6.65 10.18
CA ASP A 73 3.64 -7.12 11.28
C ASP A 73 2.98 -8.33 11.97
N ALA A 74 1.65 -8.35 12.07
CA ALA A 74 0.91 -9.52 12.56
C ALA A 74 1.10 -10.74 11.64
N PHE A 75 1.01 -10.55 10.32
CA PHE A 75 1.25 -11.61 9.34
C PHE A 75 2.68 -12.16 9.41
N LEU A 76 3.69 -11.27 9.45
CA LEU A 76 5.10 -11.64 9.59
C LEU A 76 5.36 -12.40 10.89
N LYS A 77 4.78 -11.96 12.00
CA LYS A 77 4.89 -12.64 13.29
C LYS A 77 4.28 -14.04 13.25
N LYS A 78 3.11 -14.20 12.64
CA LYS A 78 2.40 -15.49 12.54
C LYS A 78 3.13 -16.50 11.67
N THR A 79 3.68 -16.03 10.55
CA THR A 79 4.47 -16.84 9.63
C THR A 79 5.92 -17.02 10.09
N GLN A 80 6.33 -16.42 11.22
CA GLN A 80 7.71 -16.38 11.69
C GLN A 80 8.68 -15.86 10.60
N CYS A 81 8.22 -14.91 9.80
CA CYS A 81 8.89 -14.38 8.61
C CYS A 81 9.17 -15.43 7.51
N ASP A 82 8.66 -16.65 7.63
CA ASP A 82 8.65 -17.67 6.58
C ASP A 82 7.46 -17.43 5.63
N CYS A 83 7.55 -16.32 4.90
CA CYS A 83 6.51 -15.88 3.99
C CYS A 83 7.07 -14.96 2.90
N GLN A 84 6.21 -14.55 1.99
CA GLN A 84 6.49 -13.52 0.99
C GLN A 84 5.56 -12.34 1.21
N VAL A 85 5.99 -11.15 0.79
CA VAL A 85 5.14 -9.96 0.75
C VAL A 85 5.19 -9.38 -0.65
N VAL A 86 4.03 -9.00 -1.21
CA VAL A 86 3.89 -8.36 -2.51
C VAL A 86 3.12 -7.05 -2.32
N ASN A 87 3.79 -5.93 -2.52
CA ASN A 87 3.19 -4.59 -2.47
C ASN A 87 2.85 -4.12 -3.88
N PHE A 88 1.56 -4.11 -4.22
CA PHE A 88 1.04 -3.61 -5.49
C PHE A 88 0.89 -2.11 -5.46
N GLY A 89 1.36 -1.42 -6.50
CA GLY A 89 1.38 0.04 -6.57
C GLY A 89 2.23 0.63 -5.44
N ALA A 90 3.41 0.03 -5.19
CA ALA A 90 4.23 0.35 -4.03
C ALA A 90 4.74 1.80 -4.00
N GLY A 91 4.71 2.51 -5.14
CA GLY A 91 5.17 3.89 -5.23
C GLY A 91 6.60 4.02 -4.71
N LEU A 92 6.81 4.98 -3.80
CA LEU A 92 8.08 5.22 -3.10
C LEU A 92 8.06 4.70 -1.66
N ASP A 93 7.28 3.64 -1.39
CA ASP A 93 7.16 3.04 -0.06
C ASP A 93 8.51 2.60 0.53
N THR A 94 8.63 2.65 1.85
CA THR A 94 9.89 2.45 2.58
C THR A 94 9.86 1.22 3.48
N THR A 95 8.80 0.41 3.43
CA THR A 95 8.53 -0.67 4.37
C THR A 95 9.65 -1.71 4.41
N PHE A 96 10.25 -2.06 3.26
CA PHE A 96 11.39 -2.99 3.23
C PHE A 96 12.51 -2.58 4.19
N TRP A 97 12.89 -1.30 4.19
CA TRP A 97 13.97 -0.80 5.04
C TRP A 97 13.58 -0.75 6.53
N ARG A 98 12.31 -0.47 6.83
CA ARG A 98 11.75 -0.59 8.19
C ARG A 98 11.89 -2.03 8.70
N LEU A 99 11.37 -3.00 7.93
CA LEU A 99 11.42 -4.41 8.29
C LEU A 99 12.85 -4.94 8.43
N LYS A 100 13.80 -4.46 7.59
CA LYS A 100 15.22 -4.79 7.77
C LYS A 100 15.76 -4.28 9.09
N THR A 101 15.45 -3.04 9.46
CA THR A 101 15.92 -2.44 10.71
C THR A 101 15.37 -3.17 11.93
N GLU A 102 14.13 -3.64 11.84
CA GLU A 102 13.43 -4.40 12.88
C GLU A 102 13.80 -5.91 12.90
N ASN A 103 14.61 -6.38 11.94
CA ASN A 103 14.95 -7.79 11.74
C ASN A 103 13.74 -8.71 11.51
N THR A 104 12.72 -8.21 10.82
CA THR A 104 11.44 -8.88 10.54
C THR A 104 11.21 -9.11 9.03
N LEU A 105 12.28 -9.15 8.23
CA LEU A 105 12.17 -9.33 6.79
C LEU A 105 11.52 -10.69 6.43
N PRO A 106 10.53 -10.72 5.51
CA PRO A 106 10.02 -11.97 4.93
C PRO A 106 11.09 -12.67 4.09
N LYS A 107 10.86 -13.93 3.66
CA LYS A 107 11.79 -14.61 2.74
C LYS A 107 12.10 -13.75 1.52
N LYS A 108 11.10 -13.13 0.91
CA LYS A 108 11.30 -12.13 -0.15
C LYS A 108 10.19 -11.08 -0.16
N TYR A 109 10.58 -9.82 -0.32
CA TYR A 109 9.69 -8.67 -0.42
C TYR A 109 9.64 -8.18 -1.88
N PHE A 110 8.49 -8.24 -2.50
CA PHE A 110 8.24 -7.82 -3.87
C PHE A 110 7.49 -6.49 -3.89
N GLU A 111 7.92 -5.58 -4.75
CA GLU A 111 7.21 -4.36 -5.08
C GLU A 111 6.87 -4.36 -6.58
N VAL A 112 5.66 -3.90 -6.90
CA VAL A 112 5.21 -3.77 -8.28
C VAL A 112 4.64 -2.37 -8.47
N ASP A 113 5.06 -1.69 -9.52
CA ASP A 113 4.48 -0.41 -9.94
C ASP A 113 4.70 -0.20 -11.44
N PHE A 114 4.16 0.87 -12.01
CA PHE A 114 4.41 1.24 -13.39
C PHE A 114 5.92 1.37 -13.67
N PRO A 115 6.40 0.97 -14.87
CA PRO A 115 7.82 1.02 -15.22
C PRO A 115 8.50 2.37 -14.98
N MET A 116 7.77 3.48 -15.11
CA MET A 116 8.26 4.84 -14.84
C MET A 116 8.54 5.08 -13.36
N ILE A 117 7.65 4.65 -12.47
CA ILE A 117 7.80 4.79 -11.02
C ILE A 117 8.93 3.90 -10.53
N VAL A 118 9.00 2.66 -11.04
CA VAL A 118 10.08 1.72 -10.74
C VAL A 118 11.44 2.24 -11.17
N ALA A 119 11.57 2.73 -12.41
CA ALA A 119 12.83 3.31 -12.90
C ALA A 119 13.31 4.46 -11.99
N ARG A 120 12.38 5.33 -11.55
CA ARG A 120 12.66 6.41 -10.60
C ARG A 120 13.12 5.88 -9.24
N LYS A 121 12.41 4.92 -8.65
CA LYS A 121 12.77 4.32 -7.36
C LYS A 121 14.13 3.62 -7.41
N ILE A 122 14.39 2.86 -8.48
CA ILE A 122 15.69 2.23 -8.75
C ILE A 122 16.79 3.28 -8.85
N HIS A 123 16.57 4.40 -9.53
CA HIS A 123 17.55 5.49 -9.61
C HIS A 123 17.90 6.03 -8.22
N HIS A 124 16.91 6.25 -7.34
CA HIS A 124 17.17 6.66 -5.96
C HIS A 124 17.94 5.60 -5.17
N ILE A 125 17.55 4.33 -5.27
CA ILE A 125 18.25 3.22 -4.61
C ILE A 125 19.71 3.17 -5.04
N LYS A 126 19.99 3.23 -6.35
CA LYS A 126 21.34 3.19 -6.92
C LYS A 126 22.21 4.37 -6.46
N THR A 127 21.65 5.58 -6.40
CA THR A 127 22.41 6.80 -6.16
C THR A 127 22.55 7.18 -4.69
N LYS A 128 21.85 6.49 -3.79
CA LYS A 128 21.82 6.80 -2.35
C LYS A 128 22.29 5.58 -1.55
N PRO A 129 23.54 5.56 -1.05
CA PRO A 129 24.07 4.45 -0.26
C PRO A 129 23.20 4.01 0.94
N PRO A 130 22.50 4.90 1.67
CA PRO A 130 21.58 4.49 2.73
C PRO A 130 20.43 3.60 2.26
N LEU A 131 20.07 3.65 0.96
CA LEU A 131 19.06 2.77 0.37
C LEU A 131 19.68 1.48 -0.17
N SER A 132 20.79 1.55 -0.92
CA SER A 132 21.38 0.36 -1.55
C SER A 132 22.11 -0.58 -0.59
N LYS A 133 22.81 -0.05 0.43
CA LYS A 133 23.57 -0.88 1.38
C LYS A 133 22.70 -1.95 2.08
N PRO A 134 21.52 -1.61 2.63
CA PRO A 134 20.54 -2.58 3.13
C PRO A 134 20.24 -3.77 2.20
N LEU A 135 20.10 -3.52 0.90
CA LEU A 135 19.79 -4.58 -0.06
C LEU A 135 21.03 -5.46 -0.30
N ILE A 136 22.21 -4.85 -0.43
CA ILE A 136 23.48 -5.56 -0.64
C ILE A 136 23.82 -6.45 0.57
N GLU A 137 23.64 -5.95 1.79
CA GLU A 137 23.90 -6.71 3.04
C GLU A 137 23.02 -7.95 3.19
N THR A 138 21.91 -8.03 2.44
CA THR A 138 20.96 -9.15 2.47
C THR A 138 21.00 -10.00 1.20
N HIS A 139 21.96 -9.74 0.32
CA HIS A 139 22.14 -10.44 -0.95
C HIS A 139 23.42 -11.27 -0.94
N SER A 140 23.34 -12.50 -1.44
CA SER A 140 24.46 -13.43 -1.50
C SER A 140 25.49 -13.12 -2.59
N ALA A 141 25.13 -12.35 -3.61
CA ALA A 141 26.04 -11.98 -4.70
C ALA A 141 26.65 -10.57 -4.51
N ASP A 142 27.82 -10.36 -5.15
CA ASP A 142 28.59 -9.12 -5.04
C ASP A 142 27.90 -7.89 -5.66
N SER A 143 26.87 -8.09 -6.49
CA SER A 143 26.16 -7.01 -7.19
C SER A 143 24.68 -7.32 -7.37
N LEU A 144 23.84 -6.30 -7.19
CA LEU A 144 22.40 -6.37 -7.46
C LEU A 144 22.14 -6.54 -8.97
N LEU A 145 21.17 -7.37 -9.34
CA LEU A 145 20.70 -7.48 -10.72
C LEU A 145 19.80 -6.29 -11.03
N LEU A 146 20.22 -5.47 -11.98
CA LEU A 146 19.61 -4.17 -12.27
C LEU A 146 19.28 -4.06 -13.76
N ASP A 147 18.01 -3.96 -14.07
CA ASP A 147 17.49 -3.52 -15.37
C ASP A 147 16.81 -2.14 -15.21
N GLY A 148 16.54 -1.43 -16.30
CA GLY A 148 15.86 -0.13 -16.27
C GLY A 148 14.50 -0.17 -15.58
N HIS A 149 13.85 -1.34 -15.57
CA HIS A 149 12.50 -1.55 -15.02
C HIS A 149 12.42 -2.71 -14.02
N SER A 150 13.55 -3.21 -13.52
CA SER A 150 13.54 -4.17 -12.41
C SER A 150 14.84 -4.13 -11.62
N LEU A 151 14.74 -4.44 -10.33
CA LEU A 151 15.89 -4.68 -9.46
C LEU A 151 15.60 -5.92 -8.65
N ASP A 152 16.53 -6.86 -8.63
CA ASP A 152 16.40 -8.12 -7.91
C ASP A 152 17.60 -8.36 -6.97
N SER A 153 17.27 -8.95 -5.82
CA SER A 153 18.16 -9.42 -4.77
C SER A 153 17.50 -10.59 -4.05
N ASP A 154 18.20 -11.22 -3.11
CA ASP A 154 17.68 -12.41 -2.42
C ASP A 154 16.44 -12.09 -1.58
N ARG A 155 16.38 -10.89 -0.99
CA ARG A 155 15.34 -10.50 -0.03
C ARG A 155 14.41 -9.39 -0.52
N TYR A 156 14.75 -8.74 -1.63
CA TYR A 156 13.97 -7.64 -2.20
C TYR A 156 13.95 -7.70 -3.72
N CYS A 157 12.77 -7.48 -4.31
CA CYS A 157 12.58 -7.33 -5.74
C CYS A 157 11.63 -6.16 -6.02
N ILE A 158 11.91 -5.34 -7.03
CA ILE A 158 10.97 -4.35 -7.55
C ILE A 158 10.82 -4.52 -9.06
N ILE A 159 9.58 -4.51 -9.54
CA ILE A 159 9.20 -4.91 -10.90
C ILE A 159 8.32 -3.83 -11.54
N GLY A 160 8.75 -3.34 -12.70
CA GLY A 160 7.95 -2.48 -13.57
C GLY A 160 6.90 -3.30 -14.31
N ALA A 161 5.64 -3.22 -13.88
CA ALA A 161 4.52 -3.90 -14.51
C ALA A 161 3.22 -3.08 -14.39
N ASP A 162 2.34 -3.25 -15.37
CA ASP A 162 0.97 -2.76 -15.29
C ASP A 162 0.12 -3.81 -14.60
N LEU A 163 -0.49 -3.46 -13.47
CA LEU A 163 -1.34 -4.37 -12.69
C LEU A 163 -2.61 -4.82 -13.43
N ARG A 164 -2.97 -4.14 -14.53
CA ARG A 164 -4.11 -4.49 -15.39
C ARG A 164 -3.79 -5.66 -16.32
N ASP A 165 -2.50 -5.94 -16.57
CA ASP A 165 -2.03 -7.05 -17.40
C ASP A 165 -1.51 -8.19 -16.50
N ILE A 166 -2.44 -9.05 -16.07
CA ILE A 166 -2.17 -10.14 -15.13
C ILE A 166 -1.15 -11.15 -15.67
N SER A 167 -1.18 -11.45 -16.97
CA SER A 167 -0.23 -12.40 -17.57
C SER A 167 1.19 -11.87 -17.49
N SER A 168 1.40 -10.60 -17.88
CA SER A 168 2.71 -9.94 -17.81
C SER A 168 3.21 -9.80 -16.36
N LEU A 169 2.30 -9.50 -15.42
CA LEU A 169 2.59 -9.45 -13.99
C LEU A 169 3.10 -10.81 -13.48
N GLU A 170 2.36 -11.88 -13.75
CA GLU A 170 2.69 -13.23 -13.31
C GLU A 170 4.03 -13.70 -13.89
N ASP A 171 4.24 -13.52 -15.21
CA ASP A 171 5.50 -13.91 -15.87
C ASP A 171 6.72 -13.24 -15.22
N LYS A 172 6.60 -11.96 -14.88
CA LYS A 172 7.68 -11.22 -14.21
C LYS A 172 7.88 -11.66 -12.78
N LEU A 173 6.83 -11.89 -12.00
CA LEU A 173 6.95 -12.39 -10.63
C LEU A 173 7.58 -13.79 -10.61
N ARG A 174 7.18 -14.68 -11.54
CA ARG A 174 7.77 -16.02 -11.72
C ARG A 174 9.24 -15.94 -12.12
N LYS A 175 9.60 -15.03 -13.04
CA LYS A 175 11.00 -14.77 -13.42
C LYS A 175 11.86 -14.42 -12.21
N PHE A 176 11.32 -13.67 -11.24
CA PHE A 176 11.99 -13.31 -10.00
C PHE A 176 11.69 -14.24 -8.82
N GLN A 177 11.27 -15.47 -9.13
CA GLN A 177 11.16 -16.60 -8.20
C GLN A 177 10.15 -16.38 -7.08
N ILE A 178 9.00 -15.75 -7.35
CA ILE A 178 7.86 -15.88 -6.44
C ILE A 178 7.48 -17.36 -6.30
N ASN A 179 7.31 -17.81 -5.06
CA ASN A 179 6.92 -19.18 -4.75
C ASN A 179 5.44 -19.23 -4.33
N THR A 180 4.62 -19.93 -5.09
CA THR A 180 3.16 -20.05 -4.86
C THR A 180 2.82 -20.96 -3.68
N GLU A 181 3.77 -21.75 -3.20
CA GLU A 181 3.61 -22.65 -2.07
C GLU A 181 3.90 -21.97 -0.71
N LEU A 182 4.46 -20.76 -0.70
CA LEU A 182 4.72 -20.02 0.52
C LEU A 182 3.53 -19.14 0.92
N PRO A 183 3.26 -18.99 2.24
CA PRO A 183 2.35 -17.96 2.73
C PRO A 183 2.71 -16.61 2.12
N THR A 184 1.75 -15.95 1.48
CA THR A 184 2.01 -14.68 0.78
C THR A 184 1.02 -13.60 1.20
N LEU A 185 1.55 -12.46 1.66
CA LEU A 185 0.77 -11.26 1.94
C LEU A 185 0.80 -10.35 0.72
N PHE A 186 -0.37 -9.93 0.26
CA PHE A 186 -0.55 -8.89 -0.74
C PHE A 186 -0.98 -7.60 -0.07
N MET A 187 -0.49 -6.47 -0.57
CA MET A 187 -0.88 -5.13 -0.11
C MET A 187 -1.26 -4.27 -1.31
N SER A 188 -2.35 -3.52 -1.19
CA SER A 188 -2.73 -2.45 -2.10
C SER A 188 -3.15 -1.21 -1.30
N GLU A 189 -2.31 -0.18 -1.29
CA GLU A 189 -2.48 1.00 -0.44
C GLU A 189 -2.85 2.24 -1.27
N CYS A 190 -4.16 2.46 -1.48
CA CYS A 190 -4.76 3.37 -2.46
C CYS A 190 -4.33 3.03 -3.89
N VAL A 191 -4.71 1.84 -4.37
CA VAL A 191 -4.30 1.36 -5.70
C VAL A 191 -5.48 0.82 -6.50
N LEU A 192 -6.27 -0.09 -5.95
CA LEU A 192 -7.32 -0.76 -6.71
C LEU A 192 -8.39 0.22 -7.22
N VAL A 193 -8.68 1.29 -6.47
CA VAL A 193 -9.59 2.38 -6.85
C VAL A 193 -9.21 3.10 -8.17
N TYR A 194 -7.95 3.04 -8.61
CA TYR A 194 -7.50 3.63 -9.87
C TYR A 194 -7.74 2.73 -11.09
N MET A 195 -8.10 1.47 -10.87
CA MET A 195 -8.42 0.49 -11.91
C MET A 195 -9.94 0.35 -12.00
N THR A 196 -10.45 -0.10 -13.15
CA THR A 196 -11.89 -0.41 -13.23
C THR A 196 -12.24 -1.56 -12.27
N PRO A 197 -13.52 -1.70 -11.86
CA PRO A 197 -13.96 -2.82 -11.01
C PRO A 197 -13.58 -4.19 -11.61
N GLU A 198 -13.68 -4.33 -12.94
CA GLU A 198 -13.30 -5.57 -13.63
C GLU A 198 -11.80 -5.85 -13.52
N GLN A 199 -10.95 -4.85 -13.82
CA GLN A 199 -9.49 -5.02 -13.81
C GLN A 199 -8.96 -5.35 -12.41
N SER A 200 -9.45 -4.63 -11.41
CA SER A 200 -9.07 -4.88 -10.02
C SER A 200 -9.60 -6.22 -9.51
N SER A 201 -10.81 -6.64 -9.91
CA SER A 201 -11.34 -7.97 -9.57
C SER A 201 -10.49 -9.09 -10.16
N LYS A 202 -9.97 -8.93 -11.39
CA LYS A 202 -9.03 -9.89 -12.00
C LYS A 202 -7.74 -10.03 -11.19
N LEU A 203 -7.17 -8.93 -10.69
CA LEU A 203 -5.97 -8.97 -9.85
C LEU A 203 -6.22 -9.67 -8.51
N VAL A 204 -7.32 -9.31 -7.84
CA VAL A 204 -7.69 -9.90 -6.53
C VAL A 204 -8.02 -11.39 -6.68
N HIS A 205 -8.70 -11.77 -7.76
CA HIS A 205 -9.01 -13.17 -8.08
C HIS A 205 -7.75 -13.98 -8.40
N TRP A 206 -6.85 -13.43 -9.22
CA TRP A 206 -5.57 -14.07 -9.54
C TRP A 206 -4.76 -14.38 -8.28
N ALA A 207 -4.70 -13.44 -7.33
CA ALA A 207 -4.00 -13.65 -6.07
C ALA A 207 -4.63 -14.80 -5.25
N ALA A 208 -5.96 -14.86 -5.17
CA ALA A 208 -6.66 -15.94 -4.48
C ALA A 208 -6.51 -17.30 -5.18
N ASP A 209 -6.56 -17.34 -6.52
CA ASP A 209 -6.45 -18.57 -7.30
C ASP A 209 -5.03 -19.15 -7.26
N THR A 210 -4.02 -18.28 -7.29
CA THR A 210 -2.61 -18.67 -7.39
C THR A 210 -2.02 -19.10 -6.04
N PHE A 211 -2.47 -18.51 -4.92
CA PHE A 211 -1.87 -18.73 -3.59
C PHE A 211 -2.87 -19.36 -2.63
N HIS A 212 -2.53 -20.54 -2.10
CA HIS A 212 -3.43 -21.33 -1.25
C HIS A 212 -3.42 -20.90 0.22
N THR A 213 -2.36 -20.25 0.67
CA THR A 213 -2.31 -19.54 1.96
C THR A 213 -1.87 -18.11 1.72
N ALA A 214 -2.81 -17.18 1.83
CA ALA A 214 -2.59 -15.79 1.52
C ALA A 214 -3.42 -14.86 2.40
N MET A 215 -2.93 -13.64 2.55
CA MET A 215 -3.66 -12.52 3.12
C MET A 215 -3.57 -11.34 2.15
N PHE A 216 -4.63 -10.56 2.01
CA PHE A 216 -4.64 -9.36 1.17
C PHE A 216 -5.08 -8.17 2.01
N ILE A 217 -4.25 -7.14 2.11
CA ILE A 217 -4.58 -5.87 2.76
C ILE A 217 -4.93 -4.85 1.68
N ASN A 218 -6.13 -4.29 1.73
CA ASN A 218 -6.55 -3.20 0.87
C ASN A 218 -6.89 -1.96 1.72
N TYR A 219 -6.21 -0.85 1.47
CA TYR A 219 -6.57 0.46 2.02
C TYR A 219 -7.04 1.33 0.87
N GLU A 220 -8.27 1.83 0.90
CA GLU A 220 -8.79 2.79 -0.08
C GLU A 220 -10.07 3.46 0.42
N GLN A 221 -10.74 4.20 -0.45
CA GLN A 221 -11.97 4.91 -0.14
C GLN A 221 -13.13 3.97 0.21
N VAL A 222 -14.07 4.49 1.01
CA VAL A 222 -15.35 3.84 1.35
C VAL A 222 -16.43 4.91 1.55
N ASN A 223 -17.70 4.52 1.58
CA ASN A 223 -18.83 5.43 1.81
C ASN A 223 -18.92 6.57 0.77
N MET A 224 -18.48 6.33 -0.47
CA MET A 224 -18.35 7.35 -1.52
C MET A 224 -19.70 7.83 -2.11
N GLY A 225 -20.81 7.23 -1.71
CA GLY A 225 -22.15 7.56 -2.20
C GLY A 225 -22.79 8.80 -1.56
N ASP A 226 -22.24 9.31 -0.46
CA ASP A 226 -22.80 10.47 0.25
C ASP A 226 -22.31 11.82 -0.31
N ARG A 227 -22.77 12.94 0.29
CA ARG A 227 -22.38 14.28 -0.17
C ARG A 227 -20.88 14.55 -0.04
N PHE A 228 -20.23 14.07 1.01
CA PHE A 228 -18.79 14.24 1.21
C PHE A 228 -18.01 13.41 0.19
N GLY A 229 -18.41 12.15 -0.03
CA GLY A 229 -17.87 11.29 -1.07
C GLY A 229 -17.93 11.92 -2.47
N GLN A 230 -19.08 12.52 -2.83
CA GLN A 230 -19.22 13.23 -4.11
C GLN A 230 -18.27 14.43 -4.22
N ILE A 231 -18.14 15.23 -3.16
CA ILE A 231 -17.18 16.36 -3.13
C ILE A 231 -15.74 15.86 -3.30
N MET A 232 -15.40 14.72 -2.68
CA MET A 232 -14.08 14.10 -2.80
C MET A 232 -13.79 13.65 -4.24
N ILE A 233 -14.77 13.03 -4.91
CA ILE A 233 -14.67 12.63 -6.32
C ILE A 233 -14.44 13.86 -7.21
N GLU A 234 -15.27 14.90 -7.06
CA GLU A 234 -15.14 16.14 -7.83
C GLU A 234 -13.77 16.79 -7.63
N ASN A 235 -13.25 16.80 -6.40
CA ASN A 235 -11.93 17.37 -6.09
C ASN A 235 -10.78 16.61 -6.75
N LEU A 236 -10.86 15.27 -6.84
CA LEU A 236 -9.86 14.44 -7.52
C LEU A 236 -9.95 14.59 -9.04
N GLN A 237 -11.16 14.65 -9.59
CA GLN A 237 -11.38 14.89 -11.02
C GLN A 237 -10.83 16.25 -11.48
N ARG A 238 -10.95 17.29 -10.67
CA ARG A 238 -10.32 18.61 -10.94
C ARG A 238 -8.79 18.55 -11.02
N ARG A 239 -8.17 17.53 -10.42
CA ARG A 239 -6.72 17.24 -10.52
C ARG A 239 -6.41 16.20 -11.60
N GLN A 240 -7.35 15.96 -12.52
CA GLN A 240 -7.27 14.95 -13.58
C GLN A 240 -7.15 13.50 -13.08
N CYS A 241 -7.34 13.27 -11.78
CA CYS A 241 -7.29 11.95 -11.17
C CYS A 241 -8.70 11.34 -11.13
N ASN A 242 -9.01 10.49 -12.11
CA ASN A 242 -10.27 9.76 -12.12
C ASN A 242 -10.18 8.48 -11.28
N LEU A 243 -11.16 8.25 -10.41
CA LEU A 243 -11.29 7.03 -9.61
C LEU A 243 -12.10 5.99 -10.39
N ALA A 244 -11.44 5.27 -11.30
CA ALA A 244 -12.11 4.30 -12.18
C ALA A 244 -12.86 3.18 -11.41
N GLY A 245 -12.46 2.88 -10.18
CA GLY A 245 -13.05 1.88 -9.31
C GLY A 245 -13.94 2.45 -8.19
N VAL A 246 -14.36 3.71 -8.26
CA VAL A 246 -15.15 4.32 -7.16
C VAL A 246 -16.49 3.63 -6.93
N ASP A 247 -17.06 2.99 -7.96
CA ASP A 247 -18.36 2.31 -7.88
C ASP A 247 -18.38 1.17 -6.86
N VAL A 248 -17.23 0.56 -6.55
CA VAL A 248 -17.13 -0.51 -5.53
C VAL A 248 -16.83 0.02 -4.12
N CYS A 249 -16.62 1.34 -3.96
CA CYS A 249 -16.31 2.02 -2.70
C CYS A 249 -17.57 2.54 -1.97
N GLN A 250 -18.69 1.83 -2.05
CA GLN A 250 -19.98 2.30 -1.51
C GLN A 250 -20.12 2.11 0.00
N SER A 251 -19.60 1.01 0.54
CA SER A 251 -19.68 0.69 1.97
C SER A 251 -18.61 -0.31 2.37
N LEU A 252 -18.44 -0.55 3.68
CA LEU A 252 -17.57 -1.63 4.16
C LEU A 252 -18.03 -3.00 3.66
N ASP A 253 -19.35 -3.20 3.49
CA ASP A 253 -19.89 -4.46 2.98
C ASP A 253 -19.60 -4.63 1.49
N SER A 254 -19.64 -3.57 0.68
CA SER A 254 -19.22 -3.66 -0.74
C SER A 254 -17.73 -3.97 -0.86
N GLN A 255 -16.90 -3.42 0.03
CA GLN A 255 -15.48 -3.77 0.09
C GLN A 255 -15.26 -5.24 0.48
N LYS A 256 -16.03 -5.79 1.44
CA LYS A 256 -15.93 -7.21 1.81
C LYS A 256 -16.39 -8.14 0.68
N GLU A 257 -17.55 -7.84 0.08
CA GLU A 257 -18.15 -8.66 -0.98
C GLU A 257 -17.23 -8.77 -2.20
N ARG A 258 -16.49 -7.72 -2.53
CA ARG A 258 -15.49 -7.73 -3.61
C ARG A 258 -14.41 -8.80 -3.42
N PHE A 259 -13.96 -9.04 -2.19
CA PHE A 259 -12.98 -10.10 -1.90
C PHE A 259 -13.65 -11.47 -1.82
N LEU A 260 -14.80 -11.59 -1.15
CA LEU A 260 -15.54 -12.86 -1.06
C LEU A 260 -15.91 -13.42 -2.44
N SER A 261 -16.41 -12.56 -3.33
CA SER A 261 -16.79 -12.94 -4.70
C SER A 261 -15.61 -13.28 -5.63
N THR A 262 -14.37 -13.02 -5.21
CA THR A 262 -13.15 -13.30 -5.99
C THR A 262 -12.33 -14.48 -5.44
N GLY A 263 -12.87 -15.24 -4.50
CA GLY A 263 -12.28 -16.50 -4.03
C GLY A 263 -11.56 -16.42 -2.68
N TRP A 264 -11.73 -15.32 -1.93
CA TRP A 264 -11.24 -15.20 -0.56
C TRP A 264 -12.26 -15.80 0.43
N GLU A 265 -11.77 -16.44 1.49
CA GLU A 265 -12.61 -17.24 2.40
C GLU A 265 -13.18 -16.43 3.57
N SER A 266 -12.39 -15.49 4.10
CA SER A 266 -12.81 -14.61 5.19
C SER A 266 -12.34 -13.19 4.93
N VAL A 267 -13.19 -12.21 5.23
CA VAL A 267 -12.89 -10.80 4.98
C VAL A 267 -13.41 -9.94 6.12
N ASN A 268 -12.54 -9.08 6.63
CA ASN A 268 -12.87 -8.07 7.63
C ASN A 268 -12.56 -6.68 7.07
N ALA A 269 -13.28 -5.67 7.55
CA ALA A 269 -13.02 -4.29 7.18
C ALA A 269 -13.42 -3.34 8.30
N LEU A 270 -12.67 -2.26 8.45
CA LEU A 270 -12.94 -1.14 9.33
C LEU A 270 -12.80 0.16 8.54
N ASP A 271 -13.66 1.13 8.81
CA ASP A 271 -13.35 2.50 8.41
C ASP A 271 -12.16 3.03 9.23
N MET A 272 -11.50 4.06 8.73
CA MET A 272 -10.31 4.58 9.39
C MET A 272 -10.62 5.32 10.69
N MET A 273 -11.88 5.65 10.96
CA MET A 273 -12.28 6.20 12.26
C MET A 273 -12.32 5.09 13.31
N GLY A 274 -12.77 3.90 12.93
CA GLY A 274 -12.65 2.67 13.72
C GLY A 274 -11.19 2.33 14.00
N VAL A 275 -10.32 2.38 12.99
CA VAL A 275 -8.87 2.19 13.17
C VAL A 275 -8.28 3.23 14.12
N TYR A 276 -8.58 4.51 13.91
CA TYR A 276 -8.07 5.61 14.73
C TYR A 276 -8.49 5.46 16.20
N SER A 277 -9.75 5.08 16.44
CA SER A 277 -10.30 4.88 17.79
C SER A 277 -9.68 3.70 18.52
N LEU A 278 -9.13 2.73 17.78
CA LEU A 278 -8.44 1.60 18.35
C LEU A 278 -6.99 1.95 18.73
N LEU A 279 -6.34 2.96 18.17
CA LEU A 279 -4.95 3.31 18.53
C LEU A 279 -4.71 3.43 20.05
N PRO A 280 -3.51 3.08 20.56
CA PRO A 280 -3.23 3.21 21.99
C PRO A 280 -3.41 4.67 22.42
N GLN A 281 -4.07 4.89 23.56
CA GLN A 281 -4.46 6.23 24.00
C GLN A 281 -3.25 7.17 24.23
N ASP A 282 -2.12 6.61 24.67
CA ASP A 282 -0.88 7.37 24.81
C ASP A 282 -0.31 7.80 23.45
N ASP A 283 -0.49 6.99 22.41
CA ASP A 283 -0.04 7.30 21.06
C ASP A 283 -0.97 8.32 20.39
N ILE A 284 -2.29 8.20 20.57
CA ILE A 284 -3.26 9.26 20.19
C ILE A 284 -2.87 10.57 20.87
N SER A 285 -2.69 10.55 22.19
CA SER A 285 -2.30 11.74 22.95
C SER A 285 -0.97 12.33 22.45
N ARG A 286 -0.02 11.51 22.02
CA ARG A 286 1.25 11.96 21.43
C ARG A 286 1.03 12.66 20.10
N ILE A 287 0.30 12.06 19.15
CA ILE A 287 0.10 12.65 17.81
C ILE A 287 -0.78 13.91 17.88
N GLU A 288 -1.77 13.96 18.78
CA GLU A 288 -2.65 15.12 18.91
C GLU A 288 -1.95 16.36 19.46
N ARG A 289 -0.83 16.19 20.17
CA ARG A 289 0.03 17.29 20.65
C ARG A 289 0.98 17.83 19.58
N LEU A 290 1.19 17.12 18.48
CA LEU A 290 2.11 17.58 17.42
C LEU A 290 1.55 18.82 16.70
N GLU A 291 0.24 18.83 16.47
CA GLU A 291 -0.46 19.89 15.74
C GLU A 291 -1.86 20.11 16.32
N PHE A 292 -2.19 21.39 16.51
CA PHE A 292 -3.54 21.80 16.89
C PHE A 292 -4.53 21.53 15.75
N LEU A 293 -5.67 20.92 16.08
CA LEU A 293 -6.79 20.66 15.17
C LEU A 293 -8.05 21.27 15.79
N ASP A 294 -8.61 22.29 15.16
CA ASP A 294 -9.87 22.92 15.53
C ASP A 294 -11.08 22.14 15.00
N GLU A 295 -11.06 21.77 13.72
CA GLU A 295 -12.15 21.09 13.01
C GLU A 295 -12.08 19.56 13.16
N LYS A 296 -12.47 19.05 14.33
CA LYS A 296 -12.50 17.59 14.58
C LYS A 296 -13.50 16.85 13.70
N GLU A 297 -14.59 17.51 13.32
CA GLU A 297 -15.62 16.99 12.43
C GLU A 297 -15.05 16.68 11.05
N LEU A 298 -14.11 17.49 10.54
CA LEU A 298 -13.49 17.26 9.25
C LEU A 298 -12.60 16.00 9.27
N LEU A 299 -11.83 15.80 10.35
CA LEU A 299 -11.07 14.57 10.55
C LEU A 299 -12.00 13.36 10.60
N HIS A 300 -13.09 13.44 11.36
CA HIS A 300 -14.08 12.36 11.48
C HIS A 300 -14.67 12.01 10.11
N GLN A 301 -15.12 13.01 9.34
CA GLN A 301 -15.63 12.82 7.99
C GLN A 301 -14.59 12.18 7.08
N LEU A 302 -13.35 12.68 7.09
CA LEU A 302 -12.27 12.12 6.27
C LEU A 302 -12.00 10.66 6.61
N LEU A 303 -11.90 10.32 7.90
CA LEU A 303 -11.60 8.96 8.34
C LEU A 303 -12.76 7.97 8.09
N GLN A 304 -14.01 8.44 8.07
CA GLN A 304 -15.16 7.61 7.68
C GLN A 304 -15.23 7.32 6.18
N HIS A 305 -14.46 8.03 5.35
CA HIS A 305 -14.43 7.87 3.89
C HIS A 305 -13.21 7.10 3.38
N TYR A 306 -12.43 6.52 4.29
CA TYR A 306 -11.41 5.54 3.98
C TYR A 306 -11.64 4.28 4.82
N SER A 307 -11.22 3.14 4.30
CA SER A 307 -11.26 1.88 5.01
C SER A 307 -9.97 1.10 4.84
N ILE A 308 -9.72 0.23 5.80
CA ILE A 308 -8.79 -0.88 5.66
C ILE A 308 -9.59 -2.19 5.67
N CYS A 309 -9.40 -2.99 4.64
CA CYS A 309 -9.99 -4.30 4.45
C CYS A 309 -8.86 -5.33 4.44
N TRP A 310 -9.07 -6.47 5.08
CA TRP A 310 -8.17 -7.61 4.94
C TRP A 310 -8.92 -8.90 4.70
N ALA A 311 -8.48 -9.59 3.66
CA ALA A 311 -9.03 -10.87 3.23
C ALA A 311 -8.00 -11.98 3.48
N VAL A 312 -8.49 -13.18 3.81
CA VAL A 312 -7.65 -14.36 4.07
C VAL A 312 -8.21 -15.57 3.32
N LYS A 313 -7.29 -16.36 2.79
CA LYS A 313 -7.48 -17.73 2.29
C LYS A 313 -6.40 -18.59 2.94
N ASP A 314 -6.76 -19.64 3.66
CA ASP A 314 -5.79 -20.35 4.51
C ASP A 314 -5.87 -21.88 4.43
N SER A 315 -5.28 -22.44 3.38
CA SER A 315 -5.14 -23.89 3.22
C SER A 315 -4.24 -24.57 4.27
N LEU A 316 -3.24 -23.84 4.79
CA LEU A 316 -2.28 -24.35 5.78
C LEU A 316 -2.83 -24.34 7.21
N SER A 317 -4.05 -23.80 7.42
CA SER A 317 -4.69 -23.73 8.72
C SER A 317 -3.76 -23.14 9.77
N LEU A 318 -3.17 -21.96 9.48
CA LEU A 318 -2.31 -21.20 10.38
C LEU A 318 -3.08 -20.60 11.60
N ASP A 319 -4.13 -21.30 12.04
CA ASP A 319 -5.07 -21.08 13.14
C ASP A 319 -6.21 -20.08 12.81
N PRO A 320 -7.46 -20.28 13.29
CA PRO A 320 -8.60 -19.36 13.10
C PRO A 320 -8.36 -17.93 13.65
N VAL A 321 -7.25 -17.71 14.33
CA VAL A 321 -6.80 -16.40 14.83
C VAL A 321 -6.27 -15.49 13.70
N PHE A 322 -6.10 -15.99 12.47
CA PHE A 322 -6.03 -15.13 11.27
C PHE A 322 -7.32 -14.32 11.07
N ILE A 323 -8.47 -14.89 11.44
CA ILE A 323 -9.81 -14.28 11.36
C ILE A 323 -10.04 -13.33 12.53
N ALA A 324 -9.35 -13.57 13.65
CA ALA A 324 -9.35 -12.74 14.83
C ALA A 324 -7.95 -12.13 15.09
N ILE A 325 -7.43 -11.37 14.12
CA ILE A 325 -6.44 -10.32 14.42
C ILE A 325 -7.18 -9.31 15.29
N TYR A 326 -7.29 -9.66 16.57
CA TYR A 326 -8.15 -8.99 17.51
C TYR A 326 -7.66 -7.55 17.65
N ILE A 327 -8.62 -6.65 17.46
CA ILE A 327 -8.97 -5.47 18.28
C ILE A 327 -8.33 -5.41 19.69
N LEU A 328 -7.92 -6.54 20.29
CA LEU A 328 -7.29 -6.67 21.61
C LEU A 328 -5.80 -6.26 21.66
N GLY A 329 -5.09 -6.20 20.52
CA GLY A 329 -3.70 -5.70 20.50
C GLY A 329 -3.57 -4.21 20.84
N PHE A 330 -4.70 -3.50 20.84
CA PHE A 330 -4.80 -2.09 21.19
C PHE A 330 -5.18 -1.84 22.66
N ILE A 331 -5.60 -2.87 23.40
CA ILE A 331 -6.11 -2.76 24.78
C ILE A 331 -5.10 -3.27 25.83
N PHE A 332 -4.03 -3.97 25.41
CA PHE A 332 -2.98 -4.45 26.33
C PHE A 332 -1.58 -4.19 25.78
N ILE A 333 -1.10 -2.96 25.98
CA ILE A 333 0.29 -2.69 26.39
C ILE A 333 0.21 -1.85 27.66
#